data_AF-A0A2T1EDN4-F1
#
_entry.id   AF-A0A2T1EDN4-F1
#
_cell.length_a   1.000
_cell.length_b   1.000
_cell.length_c   1.000
_cell.angle_alpha   90.00
_cell.angle_beta   90.00
_cell.angle_gamma   90.00
#
_symmetry.space_group_name_H-M   'P 1'
#
loop_
_entity.id
_entity.type
_entity.pdbx_description
1 polymer ?
#
loop_
_entity_poly.entity_id
_entity_poly.type
_entity_poly.pdbx_seq_one_letter_code
_entity_poly.pdbx_strand_id
1 'polypeptide(L)'
;MIPGQTSDLVRQHALATLTATFMAQGHPTEYAKQMATAAIFQTDLELRNAQLTHLLGWLKQEHSELYSQALGHLESTREAFEQRLQSGS
;
A
#
# COMPACT_ATOMS: atom_id res chain seq x y z
N MET A 1 -20.82 0.18 10.18
CA MET A 1 -19.87 1.05 9.44
C MET A 1 -18.96 0.14 8.63
N ILE A 2 -18.81 0.39 7.33
CA ILE A 2 -17.85 -0.35 6.49
C ILE A 2 -16.46 0.29 6.70
N PRO A 3 -15.40 -0.48 7.00
CA PRO A 3 -14.05 0.05 7.05
C PRO A 3 -13.66 0.58 5.67
N GLY A 4 -13.46 1.90 5.53
CA GLY A 4 -13.07 2.52 4.25
C GLY A 4 -13.45 3.99 4.09
N GLN A 5 -14.59 4.43 4.66
CA GLN A 5 -15.03 5.83 4.53
C GLN A 5 -14.22 6.85 5.36
N THR A 6 -13.54 6.40 6.42
CA THR A 6 -12.62 7.23 7.22
C THR A 6 -11.25 7.45 6.55
N SER A 7 -10.94 6.74 5.46
CA SER A 7 -9.59 6.75 4.85
C SER A 7 -9.27 8.08 4.15
N ASP A 8 -10.26 8.76 3.58
CA ASP A 8 -10.01 9.93 2.74
C ASP A 8 -9.64 11.17 3.54
N LEU A 9 -10.28 11.39 4.70
CA LEU A 9 -9.92 12.50 5.59
C LEU A 9 -8.53 12.32 6.19
N VAL A 10 -8.18 11.08 6.59
CA VAL A 10 -6.84 10.77 7.12
C VAL A 10 -5.78 10.95 6.03
N ARG A 11 -6.04 10.51 4.80
CA ARG A 11 -5.14 10.68 3.66
C ARG A 11 -4.94 12.14 3.28
N GLN A 12 -6.02 12.93 3.25
CA GLN A 12 -5.95 14.38 2.98
C GLN A 12 -5.16 15.11 4.07
N HIS A 13 -5.39 14.77 5.33
CA HIS A 13 -4.65 15.33 6.45
C HIS A 13 -3.16 14.96 6.39
N ALA A 14 -2.83 13.69 6.13
CA ALA A 14 -1.45 13.23 5.96
C ALA A 14 -0.76 13.97 4.81
N LEU A 15 -1.45 14.15 3.67
CA LEU A 15 -0.91 14.86 2.51
C LEU A 15 -0.56 16.32 2.86
N ALA A 16 -1.48 17.02 3.54
CA ALA A 16 -1.26 18.40 3.96
C ALA A 16 -0.07 18.51 4.93
N THR A 17 -0.03 17.66 5.95
CA THR A 17 1.03 17.66 6.98
C THR A 17 2.40 17.33 6.39
N LEU A 18 2.48 16.29 5.55
CA LEU A 18 3.75 15.90 4.91
C LEU A 18 4.23 16.96 3.92
N THR A 19 3.31 17.56 3.13
CA THR A 19 3.66 18.65 2.22
C THR A 19 4.25 19.83 2.98
N ALA A 20 3.60 20.25 4.07
CA ALA A 20 4.11 21.32 4.93
C ALA A 20 5.48 20.98 5.54
N THR A 21 5.69 19.72 5.93
CA THR A 21 6.97 19.23 6.45
C THR A 21 8.08 19.34 5.42
N PHE A 22 7.86 18.88 4.18
CA PHE A 22 8.85 18.99 3.11
C PHE A 22 9.10 20.44 2.69
N MET A 23 8.08 21.31 2.68
CA MET A 23 8.27 22.74 2.45
C MET A 23 9.12 23.39 3.55
N ALA A 24 8.92 23.02 4.82
CA ALA A 24 9.73 23.50 5.94
C ALA A 24 11.19 23.04 5.86
N GLN A 25 11.47 21.94 5.14
CA GLN A 25 12.83 21.47 4.83
C GLN A 25 13.47 22.21 3.65
N GLY A 26 12.78 23.19 3.04
CA GLY A 26 13.28 24.01 1.96
C GLY A 26 12.95 23.50 0.55
N HIS A 27 12.12 22.46 0.43
CA HIS A 27 11.75 21.94 -0.88
C HIS A 27 10.69 22.81 -1.58
N PRO A 28 10.74 22.95 -2.93
CA PRO A 28 9.67 23.60 -3.69
C PRO A 28 8.32 22.89 -3.49
N THR A 29 7.22 23.65 -3.51
CA THR A 29 5.86 23.14 -3.23
C THR A 29 5.48 21.92 -4.06
N GLU A 30 5.76 21.93 -5.37
CA GLU A 30 5.39 20.82 -6.25
C GLU A 30 6.17 19.55 -5.91
N TYR A 31 7.47 19.69 -5.63
CA TYR A 31 8.30 18.58 -5.17
C TYR A 31 7.83 18.05 -3.81
N ALA A 32 7.55 18.94 -2.86
CA ALA A 32 7.03 18.59 -1.54
C ALA A 32 5.72 17.78 -1.63
N LYS A 33 4.82 18.15 -2.53
CA LYS A 33 3.56 17.44 -2.78
C LYS A 33 3.77 16.05 -3.39
N GLN A 34 4.70 15.93 -4.33
CA GLN A 34 5.06 14.64 -4.93
C GLN A 34 5.69 13.70 -3.89
N MET A 35 6.60 14.21 -3.05
CA MET A 35 7.20 13.46 -1.95
C MET A 35 6.17 13.02 -0.91
N ALA A 36 5.26 13.92 -0.51
CA ALA A 36 4.18 13.59 0.41
C ALA A 36 3.28 12.48 -0.15
N THR A 37 2.92 12.57 -1.43
CA THR A 37 2.15 11.54 -2.12
C THR A 37 2.88 10.20 -2.14
N ALA A 38 4.17 10.18 -2.50
CA ALA A 38 4.98 8.98 -2.53
C ALA A 38 5.13 8.33 -1.13
N ALA A 39 5.35 9.14 -0.09
CA ALA A 39 5.45 8.66 1.28
C ALA A 39 4.16 8.01 1.79
N ILE A 40 3.00 8.59 1.45
CA ILE A 40 1.69 8.01 1.75
C ILE A 40 1.52 6.67 1.03
N PHE A 41 1.81 6.62 -0.27
CA PHE A 41 1.71 5.37 -1.03
C PHE A 41 2.64 4.28 -0.47
N GLN A 42 3.87 4.63 -0.11
CA GLN A 42 4.81 3.70 0.50
C GLN A 42 4.28 3.14 1.82
N THR A 43 3.73 4.01 2.67
CA THR A 43 3.14 3.60 3.96
C THR A 43 1.92 2.69 3.76
N ASP A 44 1.05 3.00 2.79
CA ASP A 44 -0.10 2.18 2.42
C ASP A 44 0.36 0.78 1.93
N LEU A 45 1.42 0.69 1.12
CA LEU A 45 1.99 -0.58 0.65
C LEU A 45 2.56 -1.41 1.81
N GLU A 46 3.29 -0.78 2.72
CA GLU A 46 3.84 -1.44 3.92
C GLU A 46 2.73 -2.03 4.80
N LEU A 47 1.66 -1.26 5.04
CA LEU A 47 0.51 -1.75 5.79
C LEU A 47 -0.14 -2.96 5.11
N ARG A 48 -0.32 -2.92 3.79
CA ARG A 48 -0.91 -4.05 3.04
C ARG A 48 -0.01 -5.28 3.09
N ASN A 49 1.31 -5.10 2.95
CA ASN A 49 2.26 -6.19 3.08
C ASN A 49 2.24 -6.81 4.48
N ALA A 50 2.17 -6.00 5.54
CA ALA A 50 2.06 -6.48 6.91
C ALA A 50 0.77 -7.28 7.13
N GLN A 51 -0.36 -6.77 6.63
CA GLN A 51 -1.66 -7.45 6.71
C GLN A 51 -1.65 -8.79 5.97
N LEU A 52 -1.10 -8.83 4.75
CA LEU A 52 -0.97 -10.07 3.97
C LEU A 52 -0.04 -11.08 4.64
N THR A 53 1.09 -10.61 5.17
CA THR A 53 2.04 -11.45 5.92
C THR A 53 1.37 -12.08 7.14
N HIS A 54 0.63 -11.29 7.90
CA HIS A 54 -0.11 -11.78 9.06
C HIS A 54 -1.19 -12.80 8.66
N LEU A 55 -1.95 -12.52 7.60
CA LEU A 55 -2.96 -13.45 7.07
C LEU A 55 -2.35 -14.78 6.62
N LEU A 56 -1.24 -14.74 5.88
CA LEU A 56 -0.53 -15.95 5.45
C LEU A 56 0.06 -16.73 6.63
N GLY A 57 0.58 -16.03 7.63
CA GLY A 57 1.06 -16.65 8.87
C GLY A 57 -0.06 -17.41 9.59
N TRP A 58 -1.22 -16.77 9.74
CA TRP A 58 -2.42 -17.39 10.31
C TRP A 58 -2.89 -18.59 9.49
N LEU A 59 -2.97 -18.48 8.15
CA LEU A 59 -3.33 -19.61 7.28
C LEU A 59 -2.35 -20.78 7.42
N LYS A 60 -1.05 -20.52 7.51
CA LYS A 60 -0.04 -21.57 7.68
C LYS A 60 -0.22 -22.34 8.99
N GLN A 61 -0.61 -21.64 10.06
CA GLN A 61 -0.74 -22.21 11.40
C GLN A 61 -2.08 -22.93 11.60
N GLU A 62 -3.18 -22.30 11.19
CA GLU A 62 -4.54 -22.73 11.52
C GLU A 62 -5.26 -23.44 10.35
N HIS A 63 -4.82 -23.20 9.11
CA HIS A 63 -5.48 -23.68 7.88
C HIS A 63 -4.46 -24.14 6.82
N SER A 64 -3.55 -25.01 7.23
CA SER A 64 -2.39 -25.44 6.41
C SER A 64 -2.80 -26.02 5.04
N GLU A 65 -4.00 -26.58 4.93
CA GLU A 65 -4.60 -27.11 3.70
C GLU A 65 -4.91 -26.02 2.66
N LEU A 66 -5.14 -24.78 3.10
CA LEU A 66 -5.39 -23.63 2.23
C LEU A 66 -4.13 -22.81 1.94
N TYR A 67 -3.09 -22.95 2.77
CA TYR A 67 -1.89 -22.11 2.70
C TYR A 67 -1.23 -22.14 1.32
N SER A 68 -1.02 -23.32 0.74
CA SER A 68 -0.40 -23.45 -0.59
C SER A 68 -1.25 -22.83 -1.70
N GLN A 69 -2.59 -22.93 -1.62
CA GLN A 69 -3.50 -22.32 -2.59
C GLN A 69 -3.46 -20.79 -2.47
N ALA A 70 -3.46 -20.26 -1.24
CA ALA A 70 -3.36 -18.84 -0.98
C ALA A 70 -2.04 -18.24 -1.51
N LEU A 71 -0.92 -18.95 -1.36
CA LEU A 71 0.35 -18.56 -1.97
C LEU A 71 0.26 -18.51 -3.51
N GLY A 72 -0.35 -19.52 -4.13
CA GLY A 72 -0.57 -19.54 -5.57
C GLY A 72 -1.41 -18.36 -6.07
N HIS A 73 -2.42 -17.94 -5.33
CA HIS A 73 -3.23 -16.76 -5.66
C HIS A 73 -2.46 -15.43 -5.54
N LEU A 74 -1.56 -15.31 -4.56
CA LEU A 74 -0.71 -14.12 -4.45
C LEU A 74 0.30 -14.06 -5.61
N GLU A 75 0.87 -15.20 -5.97
CA GLU A 75 1.82 -15.28 -7.07
C GLU A 75 1.16 -14.92 -8.41
N SER A 76 -0.05 -15.42 -8.68
CA SER A 76 -0.77 -15.05 -9.90
C SER A 76 -1.15 -13.56 -9.94
N THR A 77 -1.33 -12.93 -8.78
CA THR A 77 -1.55 -11.48 -8.69
C THR A 77 -0.30 -10.70 -9.09
N ARG A 78 0.89 -11.15 -8.66
CA ARG A 78 2.19 -10.60 -9.10
C ARG A 78 2.34 -10.74 -10.61
N GLU A 79 2.13 -11.93 -11.14
CA GLU A 79 2.24 -12.20 -12.58
C GLU A 79 1.29 -11.31 -13.40
N ALA A 80 0.02 -11.19 -12.99
CA ALA A 80 -0.96 -10.32 -13.64
C ALA A 80 -0.57 -8.83 -13.58
N PHE A 81 0.11 -8.40 -12.52
CA PHE A 81 0.66 -7.05 -12.43
C PHE A 81 1.83 -6.85 -13.40
N GLU A 82 2.79 -7.78 -13.44
CA GLU A 82 3.93 -7.71 -14.35
C GLU A 82 3.52 -7.75 -15.82
N GLN A 83 2.51 -8.55 -16.15
CA GLN A 83 1.94 -8.59 -17.49
C GLN A 83 1.35 -7.24 -17.90
N ARG A 84 0.63 -6.54 -16.99
CA ARG A 84 0.10 -5.19 -17.25
C ARG A 84 1.22 -4.17 -17.49
N LEU A 85 2.29 -4.23 -16.71
CA LEU A 85 3.45 -3.36 -16.91
C LEU A 85 4.12 -3.61 -18.27
N GLN A 86 4.23 -4.87 -18.70
CA GLN A 86 4.82 -5.23 -19.99
C GLN A 86 3.93 -4.83 -21.17
N SER A 87 2.61 -4.88 -21.03
CA SER A 87 1.66 -4.49 -22.07
C SER A 87 1.39 -2.98 -22.12
N GLY A 88 1.98 -2.19 -21.21
CA GLY A 88 1.83 -0.73 -21.16
C GLY A 88 0.39 -0.26 -20.88
N SER A 89 -0.43 -1.12 -20.26
CA SER A 89 -1.83 -0.84 -19.88
C SER A 89 -1.98 -0.66 -18.37
#